data_AF-A0A938Q9R7-F1
#
_entry.id   AF-A0A938Q9R7-F1
#
_cell.length_a   1.000
_cell.length_b   1.000
_cell.length_c   1.000
_cell.angle_alpha   90.00
_cell.angle_beta   90.00
_cell.angle_gamma   90.00
#
_symmetry.space_group_name_H-M   'P 1'
#
loop_
_entity.id
_entity.type
_entity.pdbx_description
1 polymer ?
#
loop_
_entity_poly.entity_id
_entity_poly.type
_entity_poly.pdbx_seq_one_letter_code
_entity_poly.pdbx_strand_id
1 'polypeptide(L)' 'MFGLGLSELIVILVIVVVVFNRRLPDLGESLGGAIRKFRKATKESDEIDVTPTDDSTKHNKS' A
#
# COMPACT_ATOMS: atom_id res chain seq x y z
N MET A 1 21.06 17.33 -24.87
CA MET A 1 19.97 17.73 -23.95
C MET A 1 18.86 16.67 -24.04
N PHE A 2 19.10 15.50 -23.46
CA PHE A 2 18.12 14.41 -23.35
C PHE A 2 18.40 13.75 -22.00
N GLY A 3 17.86 14.37 -20.96
CA GLY A 3 17.84 13.79 -19.62
C GLY A 3 16.41 13.33 -19.39
N LEU A 4 16.24 12.11 -18.86
CA LEU A 4 14.95 11.59 -18.43
C LEU A 4 14.33 12.56 -17.44
N GLY A 5 13.51 13.47 -17.93
CA GLY A 5 12.80 14.46 -17.15
C GLY A 5 11.54 13.86 -16.56
N LEU A 6 10.94 14.59 -15.63
CA LEU A 6 9.60 14.28 -15.11
C LEU A 6 8.58 14.09 -16.25
N SER A 7 8.71 14.88 -17.32
CA SER A 7 7.84 14.80 -18.50
C SER A 7 7.93 13.44 -19.20
N GLU A 8 9.13 12.91 -19.47
CA GLU A 8 9.27 11.59 -20.10
C GLU A 8 8.84 10.45 -19.18
N LEU A 9 9.11 10.56 -17.88
CA LEU A 9 8.66 9.58 -16.89
C LEU A 9 7.13 9.47 -16.86
N ILE A 10 6.42 10.61 -16.93
CA ILE A 10 4.95 10.64 -16.99
C ILE A 10 4.44 9.98 -18.28
N VAL A 11 5.07 10.25 -19.43
CA VAL A 11 4.67 9.62 -20.71
C VAL A 11 4.81 8.11 -20.63
N ILE A 12 5.93 7.61 -20.10
CA ILE A 12 6.17 6.17 -19.92
C ILE A 12 5.15 5.57 -18.94
N LEU A 13 4.87 6.27 -17.83
CA LEU A 13 3.87 5.84 -16.84
C LEU A 13 2.49 5.66 -17.48
N VAL A 14 2.06 6.62 -18.31
CA VAL A 14 0.77 6.54 -19.01
C VAL A 14 0.73 5.33 -19.94
N ILE A 15 1.80 5.05 -20.69
CA ILE A 15 1.88 3.87 -21.57
C ILE A 15 1.75 2.58 -20.75
N VAL A 16 2.47 2.47 -19.64
CA VAL A 16 2.39 1.31 -18.73
C VAL A 16 0.98 1.16 -18.19
N VAL A 17 0.32 2.25 -17.80
CA VAL A 17 -1.08 2.22 -17.34
C VAL A 17 -2.03 1.74 -18.43
N VAL A 18 -1.85 2.15 -19.68
CA VAL A 18 -2.72 1.71 -20.78
C VAL A 18 -2.52 0.22 -21.06
N VAL A 19 -1.29 -0.28 -21.06
CA VAL A 19 -0.97 -1.69 -21.33
C VAL A 19 -1.42 -2.59 -20.17
N PHE A 20 -1.20 -2.17 -18.94
CA PHE A 20 -1.48 -2.94 -17.73
C PHE A 20 -2.79 -2.53 -17.03
N ASN A 21 -3.66 -1.78 -17.73
CA ASN A 21 -4.90 -1.13 -17.27
C ASN A 21 -5.51 -1.71 -15.99
N ARG A 22 -5.92 -2.98 -16.02
CA ARG A 22 -6.59 -3.63 -14.89
C ARG A 22 -5.68 -4.35 -13.90
N ARG A 23 -4.43 -4.60 -14.26
CA ARG A 23 -3.46 -5.33 -13.42
C ARG A 23 -2.67 -4.42 -12.48
N LEU A 24 -2.46 -3.15 -12.82
CA LEU A 24 -1.77 -2.22 -11.92
C LEU A 24 -2.46 -2.03 -10.57
N PRO A 25 -3.80 -1.83 -10.49
CA PRO A 25 -4.49 -1.72 -9.21
C PRO A 25 -4.41 -3.02 -8.40
N ASP A 26 -4.63 -4.17 -9.04
CA ASP A 26 -4.57 -5.49 -8.39
C ASP A 26 -3.17 -5.77 -7.80
N LEU A 27 -2.10 -5.46 -8.56
CA LEU A 27 -0.73 -5.55 -8.09
C LEU A 27 -0.46 -4.57 -6.95
N GLY A 28 -0.96 -3.33 -7.04
CA GLY A 28 -0.84 -2.31 -6.00
C GLY A 28 -1.53 -2.71 -4.69
N GLU A 29 -2.71 -3.32 -4.76
CA GLU A 29 -3.44 -3.82 -3.59
C GLU A 29 -2.68 -4.97 -2.92
N SER A 30 -2.14 -5.90 -3.70
CA SER A 30 -1.35 -7.03 -3.18
C SER A 30 -0.03 -6.58 -2.52
N LEU A 31 0.75 -5.71 -3.19
CA LEU A 31 1.98 -5.14 -2.63
C LEU A 31 1.67 -4.24 -1.44
N GLY A 32 0.64 -3.39 -1.53
CA GLY A 32 0.24 -2.48 -0.46
C GLY A 32 -0.18 -3.23 0.80
N GLY A 33 -0.93 -4.32 0.64
CA GLY A 33 -1.28 -5.22 1.73
C GLY A 33 -0.05 -5.88 2.36
N ALA A 34 0.88 -6.38 1.54
CA ALA A 34 2.13 -6.98 2.01
C ALA A 34 3.02 -5.97 2.76
N ILE A 35 3.21 -4.77 2.21
CA ILE A 35 3.99 -3.68 2.82
C ILE A 35 3.34 -3.23 4.14
N ARG A 36 2.01 -3.12 4.20
CA ARG A 36 1.29 -2.75 5.43
C ARG A 36 1.48 -3.79 6.53
N LYS A 37 1.39 -5.08 6.18
CA LYS A 37 1.62 -6.20 7.12
C LYS A 37 3.08 -6.25 7.55
N PHE A 38 4.02 -6.08 6.62
CA PHE A 38 5.45 -6.02 6.90
C PHE A 38 5.77 -4.88 7.87
N ARG A 39 5.28 -3.65 7.57
CA ARG A 39 5.46 -2.49 8.45
C ARG A 39 4.86 -2.71 9.84
N LYS A 40 3.69 -3.38 9.94
CA LYS A 40 3.06 -3.71 11.23
C LYS A 40 3.91 -4.72 12.00
N ALA A 41 4.35 -5.80 11.37
CA ALA A 41 5.18 -6.83 11.99
C ALA A 41 6.54 -6.29 12.44
N THR A 42 7.18 -5.40 11.66
CA THR A 42 8.44 -4.75 12.06
C THR A 42 8.23 -3.81 13.24
N LYS A 43 7.10 -3.08 13.30
CA LYS A 43 6.78 -2.22 14.45
C LYS A 43 6.45 -3.03 15.71
N GLU A 44 5.71 -4.12 15.58
CA GLU A 44 5.30 -5.00 16.68
C GLU A 44 6.48 -5.84 17.21
N SER A 45 7.51 -6.09 16.39
CA SER A 45 8.72 -6.76 16.86
C SER A 45 9.64 -5.85 17.70
N ASP A 46 9.51 -4.53 17.59
CA ASP A 46 10.22 -3.55 18.43
C ASP A 46 9.42 -3.17 19.70
N GLU A 47 8.13 -3.48 19.73
CA GLU A 47 7.22 -3.14 20.82
C GLU A 47 6.59 -4.42 21.36
N ILE A 48 7.14 -4.96 22.46
CA ILE A 48 6.35 -5.81 23.35
C ILE A 48 5.26 -4.91 23.95
N ASP A 49 4.22 -4.63 23.17
CA ASP A 49 3.12 -3.75 23.53
C ASP A 49 2.10 -4.56 24.35
N VAL A 50 2.15 -4.36 25.67
CA VAL A 50 1.15 -4.84 26.63
C VAL A 50 -0.14 -4.02 26.59
N THR A 51 -0.39 -3.22 25.55
CA THR A 51 -1.65 -2.48 25.40
C THR A 51 -2.68 -3.35 24.68
N PRO A 52 -3.81 -3.71 25.32
CA PRO A 52 -4.91 -4.35 24.63
C PRO A 52 -5.42 -3.37 23.56
N THR A 53 -5.38 -3.76 22.29
CA THR A 53 -6.07 -3.00 21.24
C THR A 53 -7.56 -3.04 21.59
N ASP A 54 -8.06 -1.86 21.93
CA ASP A 54 -9.44 -1.54 22.23
C ASP A 54 -10.30 -1.79 20.97
N ASP A 55 -10.79 -3.02 20.81
CA ASP A 55 -11.86 -3.40 19.88
C ASP A 55 -13.20 -2.83 20.37
N SER A 56 -13.28 -1.52 20.50
CA SER A 56 -14.51 -0.78 20.79
C SER A 56 -15.23 -0.40 19.49
N THR A 57 -15.69 -1.36 18.68
CA THR A 57 -16.88 -1.12 17.82
C THR A 57 -17.57 -2.42 17.38
N LYS A 58 -18.79 -2.63 17.94
CA LYS A 58 -19.87 -3.57 17.58
C LYS A 58 -20.01 -4.84 18.41
N HIS A 59 -20.74 -4.73 19.52
CA HIS A 59 -21.90 -5.59 19.73
C HIS A 59 -22.95 -4.91 20.62
N ASN A 60 -24.21 -5.00 20.19
CA ASN A 60 -25.42 -4.73 20.96
C ASN A 60 -25.79 -3.27 21.29
N LYS A 61 -26.75 -2.73 20.53
CA LYS A 61 -27.86 -2.01 21.16
C LYS A 61 -29.17 -2.44 20.50
N SER A 62 -30.01 -3.02 21.35
CA SER A 62 -31.44 -3.33 21.21
C SER A 62 -32.26 -2.20 20.61
#